data_AF-A0A2E9BKI1-F1
#
_entry.id   AF-A0A2E9BKI1-F1
#
_cell.length_a   1.000
_cell.length_b   1.000
_cell.length_c   1.000
_cell.angle_alpha   90.00
_cell.angle_beta   90.00
_cell.angle_gamma   90.00
#
_symmetry.space_group_name_H-M   'P 1'
#
loop_
_entity.id
_entity.type
_entity.pdbx_description
1 polymer ?
#
loop_
_entity_poly.entity_id
_entity_poly.type
_entity_poly.pdbx_seq_one_letter_code
_entity_poly.pdbx_strand_id
1 'polypeptide(L)' 'MFGPLISIALTVEQHDTSEYYWVLLESFDGSPEYERLLEAAAGFATYLDALQAGYAVLKGLSEDLAVGPRDERRSRFL' A
#
# COMPACT_ATOMS: atom_id res chain seq x y z
N MET A 1 4.21 18.70 13.58
CA MET A 1 5.17 18.33 12.52
C MET A 1 4.70 16.97 12.02
N PHE A 2 4.39 16.82 10.73
CA PHE A 2 3.96 15.52 10.20
C PHE A 2 5.17 14.59 10.09
N GLY A 3 4.95 13.30 10.33
CA GLY A 3 5.98 12.30 10.09
C GLY A 3 6.46 12.26 8.63
N PRO A 4 7.56 11.55 8.36
CA PRO A 4 7.99 11.35 6.98
C PRO A 4 6.88 10.68 6.15
N LEU A 5 6.89 10.92 4.83
CA LEU A 5 6.01 10.21 3.91
C LEU A 5 6.33 8.72 3.96
N ILE A 6 5.31 7.88 4.09
CA ILE A 6 5.47 6.43 3.99
C ILE A 6 5.62 6.08 2.52
N SER A 7 6.69 5.36 2.17
CA SER A 7 6.93 4.90 0.81
C SER A 7 6.14 3.62 0.57
N ILE A 8 4.96 3.72 -0.03
CA ILE A 8 4.07 2.59 -0.31
C ILE A 8 3.96 2.37 -1.82
N ALA A 9 4.14 1.13 -2.26
CA ALA A 9 3.85 0.69 -3.63
C ALA A 9 2.57 -0.15 -3.64
N LEU A 10 1.72 0.09 -4.62
CA LEU A 10 0.61 -0.80 -4.96
C LEU A 10 1.00 -1.64 -6.17
N THR A 11 1.00 -2.95 -6.01
CA THR A 11 1.17 -3.91 -7.10
C THR A 11 -0.10 -4.73 -7.26
N VAL A 12 -0.25 -5.32 -8.45
CA VAL A 12 -1.23 -6.38 -8.70
C VAL A 12 -0.45 -7.60 -9.14
N GLU A 13 -0.65 -8.69 -8.40
CA GLU A 13 -0.10 -10.00 -8.66
C GLU A 13 -1.20 -10.90 -9.22
N GLN A 14 -0.81 -11.89 -10.02
CA GLN A 14 -1.71 -12.96 -10.42
C GLN A 14 -1.26 -14.23 -9.69
N HIS A 15 -2.14 -14.78 -8.85
CA HIS A 15 -1.91 -16.08 -8.23
C HIS A 15 -2.66 -17.10 -9.07
N ASP A 16 -1.97 -18.17 -9.50
CA ASP A 16 -2.47 -19.12 -10.51
C ASP A 16 -2.92 -18.43 -11.83
N THR A 17 -3.72 -19.11 -12.66
CA THR A 17 -4.08 -18.64 -14.00
C THR A 17 -5.34 -17.77 -14.06
N SER A 18 -6.10 -17.60 -12.97
CA SER A 18 -7.44 -16.98 -13.05
C SER A 18 -7.69 -15.81 -12.13
N GLU A 19 -6.87 -15.58 -11.10
CA GLU A 19 -7.21 -14.62 -10.05
C GLU A 19 -6.11 -13.57 -9.84
N TYR A 20 -6.56 -12.33 -9.65
CA TYR A 20 -5.71 -11.17 -9.44
C TYR A 20 -5.81 -10.70 -7.99
N TYR A 21 -4.69 -10.35 -7.39
CA TYR A 21 -4.58 -9.94 -6.00
C TYR A 21 -3.83 -8.62 -5.95
N TRP A 22 -4.36 -7.63 -5.23
CA TRP A 22 -3.59 -6.42 -4.94
C TRP A 22 -2.68 -6.66 -3.74
N VAL A 23 -1.52 -6.02 -3.74
CA VAL A 23 -0.56 -6.04 -2.64
C VAL A 23 -0.05 -4.63 -2.42
N LEU A 24 -0.11 -4.17 -1.18
CA LEU A 24 0.57 -2.97 -0.73
C LEU A 24 1.90 -3.36 -0.12
N LEU A 25 2.97 -2.75 -0.60
CA LEU A 25 4.31 -2.94 -0.10
C LEU A 25 4.80 -1.65 0.54
N GLU A 26 5.45 -1.72 1.70
CA GLU A 26 6.07 -0.59 2.38
C GLU A 26 7.60 -0.71 2.33
N SER A 27 8.27 0.40 2.05
CA SER A 27 9.71 0.54 2.28
C SER A 27 9.93 1.18 3.65
N PHE A 28 10.59 0.45 4.53
CA PHE A 28 10.93 0.91 5.87
C PHE A 28 12.26 1.66 5.88
N ASP A 29 12.34 2.71 6.70
CA ASP A 29 13.56 3.49 6.97
C ASP A 29 14.28 4.06 5.73
N GLY A 30 13.58 4.21 4.60
CA GLY A 30 14.17 4.66 3.34
C GLY A 30 15.01 3.58 2.64
N SER A 31 14.82 2.32 3.01
CA SER A 31 15.42 1.16 2.36
C SER A 31 14.95 1.05 0.90
N PRO A 32 15.80 0.63 -0.04
CA PRO A 32 15.35 0.29 -1.39
C PRO A 32 14.46 -0.97 -1.42
N GLU A 33 14.45 -1.76 -0.34
CA GLU A 33 13.66 -2.97 -0.22
C GLU A 33 12.22 -2.67 0.22
N TYR A 34 11.30 -3.42 -0.35
CA TYR A 34 9.86 -3.31 -0.09
C TYR A 34 9.37 -4.61 0.52
N GLU A 35 8.64 -4.51 1.62
CA GLU A 35 8.04 -5.63 2.34
C GLU A 35 6.52 -5.59 2.24
N ARG A 36 5.85 -6.76 2.31
CA ARG A 36 4.38 -6.84 2.23
C ARG A 36 3.75 -6.21 3.48
N LEU A 37 2.93 -5.19 3.25
CA LEU A 37 2.18 -4.50 4.30
C LEU A 37 0.76 -5.06 4.42
N LEU A 38 0.05 -5.09 3.29
CA LEU A 38 -1.33 -5.58 3.19
C LEU A 38 -1.53 -6.28 1.85
N GLU A 39 -2.43 -7.25 1.80
CA GLU A 39 -2.81 -7.92 0.56
C GLU A 39 -4.29 -8.25 0.54
N ALA A 40 -4.81 -8.49 -0.67
CA ALA A 40 -6.18 -8.92 -0.88
C ALA A 40 -6.45 -10.26 -0.17
N ALA A 41 -7.50 -10.31 0.64
CA ALA A 41 -7.94 -11.54 1.30
C ALA A 41 -8.59 -12.57 0.33
N ALA A 42 -8.96 -12.13 -0.88
CA ALA A 42 -9.57 -12.96 -1.92
C ALA A 42 -9.19 -12.45 -3.31
N GLY A 43 -9.17 -13.37 -4.28
CA GLY A 43 -8.87 -13.09 -5.67
C GLY A 43 -9.97 -12.30 -6.38
N PHE A 44 -9.56 -11.46 -7.32
CA PHE A 44 -10.42 -10.72 -8.22
C PHE A 44 -10.39 -11.35 -9.61
N ALA A 45 -11.51 -11.30 -10.33
CA ALA A 45 -11.61 -11.86 -11.67
C ALA A 45 -10.82 -11.06 -12.72
N THR A 46 -10.55 -9.77 -12.46
CA THR A 46 -9.81 -8.91 -13.38
C THR A 46 -8.71 -8.13 -12.68
N TYR A 47 -7.65 -7.83 -13.43
CA TYR A 47 -6.57 -6.94 -13.01
C TYR A 47 -7.09 -5.58 -12.58
N LEU A 48 -8.08 -5.02 -13.30
CA LEU A 48 -8.62 -3.70 -13.01
C LEU A 48 -9.36 -3.67 -11.68
N ASP A 49 -10.15 -4.70 -11.38
CA ASP A 49 -10.89 -4.78 -10.11
C ASP A 49 -9.91 -4.89 -8.94
N ALA A 50 -8.86 -5.70 -9.07
CA ALA A 50 -7.80 -5.78 -8.06
C ALA A 50 -7.10 -4.42 -7.87
N LEU A 51 -6.71 -3.75 -8.96
CA LEU A 51 -6.04 -2.45 -8.91
C LEU A 51 -6.91 -1.39 -8.23
N GLN A 52 -8.20 -1.32 -8.59
CA GLN A 52 -9.13 -0.37 -7.99
C GLN A 52 -9.35 -0.64 -6.51
N ALA A 53 -9.49 -1.90 -6.13
CA ALA A 53 -9.62 -2.29 -4.72
C ALA A 53 -8.37 -1.92 -3.92
N GLY A 54 -7.18 -2.24 -4.43
CA GLY A 54 -5.91 -1.87 -3.78
C GLY A 54 -5.71 -0.36 -3.68
N TYR A 55 -6.09 0.40 -4.71
CA TYR A 55 -6.05 1.86 -4.68
C TYR A 55 -6.98 2.44 -3.63
N ALA A 56 -8.17 1.87 -3.45
CA ALA A 56 -9.10 2.30 -2.41
C ALA A 56 -8.51 2.09 -1.00
N VAL A 57 -7.81 0.98 -0.77
CA VAL A 57 -7.11 0.72 0.50
C VAL A 57 -5.94 1.71 0.69
N LEU A 58 -5.09 1.90 -0.32
CA LEU A 58 -3.99 2.87 -0.26
C LEU A 58 -4.47 4.28 0.06
N LYS A 59 -5.55 4.71 -0.60
CA LYS A 59 -6.21 5.99 -0.34
C LYS A 59 -6.66 6.09 1.12
N GLY A 60 -7.19 5.00 1.68
CA GLY A 60 -7.63 4.91 3.07
C GLY A 60 -6.51 5.00 4.12
N LEU A 61 -5.24 4.77 3.73
CA LEU A 61 -4.10 4.94 4.62
C LEU A 61 -3.72 6.42 4.83
N SER A 62 -4.26 7.34 4.03
CA SER A 62 -3.94 8.76 4.10
C SER A 62 -5.08 9.53 4.77
N GLU A 63 -4.77 10.25 5.86
CA GLU A 63 -5.73 11.18 6.48
C GLU A 63 -5.95 12.42 5.61
N ASP A 64 -4.90 12.90 4.92
CA ASP A 64 -4.96 13.97 3.93
C ASP A 64 -4.28 13.53 2.62
N LEU A 65 -5.09 13.41 1.57
CA LEU A 65 -4.66 12.95 0.25
C LEU A 65 -3.80 13.96 -0.50
N ALA A 66 -3.82 15.24 -0.12
CA ALA A 66 -2.94 16.24 -0.71
C ALA A 66 -1.47 16.02 -0.31
N VAL A 67 -1.25 15.35 0.82
CA VAL A 67 0.09 15.11 1.37
C VAL A 67 0.46 13.63 1.47
N GLY A 68 -0.50 12.71 1.42
CA GLY A 68 -0.27 11.26 1.47
C GLY A 68 -0.07 10.69 2.89
N PRO A 69 0.14 9.36 3.02
CA PRO A 69 0.21 8.68 4.30
C PRO A 69 1.52 9.00 5.03
N ARG A 70 1.46 9.33 6.33
CA ARG A 70 2.61 9.80 7.13
C ARG A 70 2.92 8.86 8.28
N ASP A 71 4.20 8.66 8.56
CA ASP A 71 4.63 7.84 9.68
C ASP A 71 4.58 8.62 11.01
N GLU A 72 3.43 8.56 11.68
CA GLU A 72 3.27 9.16 13.00
C GLU A 72 4.07 8.47 14.10
N ARG A 73 4.49 7.22 13.90
CA ARG A 73 5.31 6.49 14.89
C ARG A 73 6.68 7.14 15.02
N ARG A 74 7.28 7.54 13.90
CA ARG A 74 8.55 8.29 13.87
C ARG A 74 8.45 9.74 14.37
N SER A 75 7.24 10.30 14.44
CA SER A 75 7.02 11.66 14.95
C SER A 75 7.07 11.75 16.47
N ARG A 76 6.96 10.62 17.18
CA ARG A 76 6.84 10.56 18.65
C ARG A 76 8.18 10.42 19.38
N PHE A 77 9.27 10.25 18.64
CA PHE A 77 10.64 10.05 19.16
C PHE A 77 11.62 11.17 18.76
N LEU A 78 11.10 12.26 18.19
CA LEU A 78 11.82 13.52 17.91
C LEU A 78 11.16 14.65 18.71
#